data_AF-A0A9P7C0D5-F1
#
_entry.id   AF-A0A9P7C0D5-F1
#
_cell.length_a   1.000
_cell.length_b   1.000
_cell.length_c   1.000
_cell.angle_alpha   90.00
_cell.angle_beta   90.00
_cell.angle_gamma   90.00
#
_symmetry.space_group_name_H-M   'P 1'
#
loop_
_entity.id
_entity.type
_entity.pdbx_description
1 polymer ?
#
loop_
_entity_poly.entity_id
_entity_poly.type
_entity_poly.pdbx_seq_one_letter_code
_entity_poly.pdbx_strand_id
1 'polypeptide(L)'
;MRQQVIAPRLPGARSVFGRAVGKHGVHAQWRLGDGARLTLYANLGPVQEALPPKFSAAGHLFSSLLFESRAGAFDALSLGSMCSERTVWLLAGAA
;
A
#
# COMPACT_ATOMS: atom_id res chain seq x y z
N MET A 1 -15.17 -5.31 3.87
CA MET A 1 -14.05 -4.36 3.65
C MET A 1 -14.36 -3.25 2.65
N ARG A 2 -14.33 -3.46 1.31
CA ARG A 2 -14.43 -2.35 0.33
C ARG A 2 -15.65 -1.44 0.55
N GLN A 3 -16.83 -2.02 0.72
CA GLN A 3 -18.09 -1.30 0.96
C GLN A 3 -18.13 -0.56 2.30
N GLN A 4 -17.41 -1.05 3.31
CA GLN A 4 -17.47 -0.52 4.67
C GLN A 4 -16.42 0.57 4.91
N VAL A 5 -15.23 0.46 4.30
CA VAL A 5 -14.09 1.32 4.61
C VAL A 5 -13.73 2.27 3.47
N ILE A 6 -13.78 1.79 2.22
CA ILE A 6 -13.29 2.56 1.07
C ILE A 6 -14.43 3.31 0.38
N ALA A 7 -15.51 2.59 0.03
CA ALA A 7 -16.61 3.13 -0.76
C ALA A 7 -17.22 4.44 -0.20
N PRO A 8 -17.46 4.57 1.12
CA PRO A 8 -18.02 5.80 1.69
C PRO A 8 -17.09 7.02 1.55
N ARG A 9 -15.79 6.79 1.34
CA ARG A 9 -14.75 7.83 1.26
C ARG A 9 -14.30 8.10 -0.18
N LEU A 10 -14.92 7.47 -1.17
CA LEU A 10 -14.61 7.70 -2.59
C LEU A 10 -15.03 9.07 -3.12
N PRO A 11 -16.17 9.68 -2.71
CA PRO A 11 -16.53 11.02 -3.16
C PRO A 11 -15.41 12.02 -2.83
N GLY A 12 -14.86 12.70 -3.84
CA GLY A 12 -13.74 13.64 -3.66
C GLY A 12 -12.35 12.99 -3.56
N ALA A 13 -12.24 11.67 -3.68
CA ALA A 13 -10.95 10.99 -3.69
C ALA A 13 -10.14 11.30 -4.97
N ARG A 14 -8.81 11.33 -4.84
CA ARG A 14 -7.88 11.56 -5.96
C ARG A 14 -6.64 10.70 -5.87
N SER A 15 -6.09 10.37 -7.04
CA SER A 15 -4.75 9.77 -7.13
C SER A 15 -3.68 10.78 -6.72
N VAL A 16 -2.69 10.30 -5.96
CA VAL A 16 -1.49 11.08 -5.61
C VAL A 16 -0.35 10.67 -6.51
N PHE A 17 -0.07 9.36 -6.63
CA PHE A 17 0.89 8.81 -7.58
C PHE A 17 0.67 7.30 -7.79
N GLY A 18 1.28 6.77 -8.85
CA GLY A 18 1.60 5.36 -9.03
C GLY A 18 3.00 5.25 -9.59
N ARG A 19 3.88 4.44 -8.97
CA ARG A 19 5.29 4.33 -9.32
C ARG A 19 5.71 2.86 -9.36
N ALA A 20 6.54 2.51 -10.34
CA ALA A 20 7.24 1.24 -10.33
C ALA A 20 8.29 1.21 -9.20
N VAL A 21 8.45 0.04 -8.60
CA VAL A 21 9.42 -0.26 -7.56
C VAL A 21 10.16 -1.53 -7.98
N GLY A 22 11.45 -1.42 -8.26
CA GLY A 22 12.19 -2.56 -8.80
C GLY A 22 11.67 -2.97 -10.18
N LYS A 23 11.60 -4.28 -10.44
CA LYS A 23 11.25 -4.84 -11.75
C LYS A 23 9.76 -5.15 -11.87
N HIS A 24 9.15 -5.67 -10.82
CA HIS A 24 7.73 -6.05 -10.82
C HIS A 24 6.91 -5.39 -9.71
N GLY A 25 7.54 -4.56 -8.87
CA GLY A 25 6.88 -3.86 -7.79
C GLY A 25 6.14 -2.59 -8.24
N VAL A 26 5.11 -2.24 -7.49
CA VAL A 26 4.28 -1.04 -7.65
C VAL A 26 4.03 -0.45 -6.27
N HIS A 27 4.21 0.86 -6.16
CA HIS A 27 3.78 1.67 -5.03
C HIS A 27 2.84 2.76 -5.53
N ALA A 28 1.60 2.76 -5.04
CA ALA A 28 0.58 3.73 -5.43
C ALA A 28 -0.12 4.32 -4.21
N GLN A 29 -0.62 5.54 -4.35
CA GLN A 29 -1.25 6.26 -3.27
C GLN A 29 -2.41 7.11 -3.76
N TRP A 30 -3.45 7.16 -2.92
CA TRP A 30 -4.62 8.00 -3.09
C TRP A 30 -4.87 8.79 -1.81
N ARG A 31 -5.45 9.98 -1.97
CA ARG A 31 -6.10 10.70 -0.88
C ARG A 31 -7.60 10.53 -1.06
N LEU A 32 -8.25 9.97 -0.05
CA LEU A 32 -9.68 9.75 -0.01
C LEU A 32 -10.43 11.07 0.30
N GLY A 33 -11.75 11.08 0.13
CA GLY A 33 -12.61 12.25 0.29
C GLY A 33 -12.62 12.84 1.70
N ASP A 34 -12.37 12.02 2.71
CA ASP A 34 -12.22 12.43 4.11
C ASP A 34 -10.78 12.86 4.45
N GLY A 35 -9.89 12.90 3.46
CA GLY A 35 -8.48 13.23 3.63
C GLY A 35 -7.60 12.06 4.06
N ALA A 36 -8.18 10.88 4.35
CA ALA A 36 -7.41 9.69 4.67
C ALA A 36 -6.53 9.25 3.49
N ARG A 37 -5.43 8.55 3.79
CA ARG A 37 -4.45 8.15 2.79
C ARG A 37 -4.48 6.64 2.59
N LEU A 38 -4.83 6.22 1.38
CA LEU A 38 -4.80 4.81 0.96
C LEU A 38 -3.50 4.55 0.20
N THR A 39 -2.73 3.57 0.64
CA THR A 39 -1.46 3.18 -0.01
C THR A 39 -1.52 1.73 -0.44
N LEU A 40 -1.02 1.45 -1.64
CA LEU A 40 -0.85 0.13 -2.22
C LEU A 40 0.64 -0.17 -2.40
N TYR A 41 1.07 -1.32 -1.91
CA TYR A 41 2.28 -1.99 -2.37
C TYR A 41 1.88 -3.30 -3.04
N ALA A 42 2.40 -3.56 -4.24
CA ALA A 42 2.17 -4.83 -4.93
C ALA A 42 3.46 -5.27 -5.62
N ASN A 43 3.74 -6.56 -5.57
CA ASN A 43 4.71 -7.19 -6.45
C ASN A 43 3.92 -8.09 -7.40
N LEU A 44 3.95 -7.75 -8.68
CA LEU A 44 3.19 -8.41 -9.74
C LEU A 44 4.00 -9.50 -10.45
N GLY A 45 5.20 -9.80 -9.94
CA GLY A 45 6.12 -10.77 -10.50
C GLY A 45 6.30 -12.00 -9.62
N PRO A 46 6.90 -13.07 -10.18
CA PRO A 46 7.06 -14.35 -9.50
C PRO A 46 8.22 -14.38 -8.50
N VAL A 47 8.98 -13.29 -8.37
CA VAL A 47 10.20 -13.22 -7.54
C VAL A 47 10.03 -12.18 -6.44
N GLN A 48 10.44 -12.50 -5.21
CA GLN A 48 10.51 -11.53 -4.11
C GLN A 48 11.50 -10.41 -4.45
N GLU A 49 11.13 -9.16 -4.16
CA GLU A 49 11.99 -8.00 -4.42
C GLU A 49 12.28 -7.23 -3.14
N ALA A 50 13.50 -6.69 -3.02
CA ALA A 50 13.82 -5.74 -1.96
C ALA A 50 13.01 -4.45 -2.16
N LEU A 51 12.50 -3.87 -1.08
CA LEU A 51 11.87 -2.55 -1.10
C LEU A 51 12.95 -1.48 -0.95
N PRO A 52 13.23 -0.67 -1.99
CA PRO A 52 14.25 0.36 -1.87
C PRO A 52 13.89 1.37 -0.77
N PRO A 53 14.86 1.89 0.02
CA PRO A 53 14.60 2.75 1.17
C PRO A 53 13.71 3.96 0.90
N LYS A 54 13.80 4.55 -0.29
CA LYS A 54 12.96 5.69 -0.72
C LYS A 54 11.45 5.37 -0.83
N PHE A 55 11.10 4.08 -0.87
CA PHE A 55 9.72 3.59 -0.86
C PHE A 55 9.36 2.92 0.47
N SER A 56 10.33 2.82 1.38
CA SER A 56 10.16 2.13 2.66
C SER A 56 9.12 2.80 3.53
N ALA A 57 8.42 1.97 4.28
CA ALA A 57 7.25 2.36 5.02
C ALA A 57 7.54 3.19 6.29
N ALA A 58 8.78 3.65 6.52
CA ALA A 58 9.16 4.42 7.71
C ALA A 58 8.31 5.69 7.93
N GLY A 59 7.69 6.24 6.87
CA GLY A 59 6.71 7.34 6.95
C GLY A 59 5.26 6.93 7.27
N HIS A 60 5.00 5.64 7.52
CA HIS A 60 3.66 5.06 7.74
C HIS A 60 3.46 4.53 9.15
N LEU A 61 4.19 5.05 10.15
CA LEU A 61 4.04 4.72 11.57
C LEU A 61 2.59 4.83 12.10
N PHE A 62 1.72 5.53 11.36
CA PHE A 62 0.29 5.72 11.66
C PHE A 62 -0.66 5.06 10.65
N SER A 63 -0.19 4.13 9.81
CA SER A 63 -1.04 3.39 8.88
C SER A 63 -1.45 2.04 9.47
N SER A 64 -2.73 1.71 9.35
CA SER A 64 -3.25 0.39 9.68
C SER A 64 -3.25 -0.50 8.44
N LEU A 65 -2.91 -1.78 8.61
CA LEU A 65 -3.11 -2.79 7.58
C LEU A 65 -4.61 -2.92 7.28
N LEU A 66 -4.99 -2.64 6.04
CA LEU A 66 -6.36 -2.79 5.58
C LEU A 66 -6.58 -4.17 4.95
N PHE A 67 -5.60 -4.63 4.16
CA PHE A 67 -5.62 -5.94 3.51
C PHE A 67 -4.22 -6.38 3.10
N GLU A 68 -3.97 -7.68 3.21
CA GLU A 68 -2.88 -8.35 2.51
C GLU A 68 -3.43 -9.57 1.77
N SER A 69 -2.92 -9.83 0.56
CA SER A 69 -3.44 -10.96 -0.23
C SER A 69 -3.03 -12.33 0.31
N ARG A 70 -1.97 -12.38 1.13
CA ARG A 70 -1.55 -13.57 1.86
C ARG A 70 -0.93 -13.13 3.18
N ALA A 71 -1.21 -13.89 4.24
CA ALA A 71 -0.65 -13.67 5.56
C ALA A 71 0.89 -13.55 5.52
N GLY A 72 1.43 -12.54 6.20
CA GLY A 72 2.86 -12.27 6.32
C GLY A 72 3.44 -11.38 5.20
N ALA A 73 2.64 -10.95 4.23
CA ALA A 73 3.10 -10.01 3.22
C ALA A 73 3.33 -8.61 3.81
N PHE A 74 2.51 -8.20 4.78
CA PHE A 74 2.71 -6.96 5.52
C PHE A 74 3.96 -7.00 6.42
N ASP A 75 4.24 -8.13 7.05
CA ASP A 75 5.45 -8.31 7.86
C ASP A 75 6.71 -8.24 6.98
N ALA A 76 6.69 -8.92 5.83
CA ALA A 76 7.78 -8.85 4.84
C ALA A 76 8.00 -7.41 4.35
N LEU A 77 6.92 -6.65 4.12
CA LEU A 77 6.98 -5.23 3.74
C LEU A 77 7.60 -4.38 4.83
N SER A 78 7.21 -4.61 6.09
CA SER A 78 7.76 -3.93 7.27
C SER A 78 9.26 -4.20 7.45
N LEU A 79 9.73 -5.38 7.01
CA LEU A 79 11.14 -5.76 6.97
C LEU A 79 11.87 -5.30 5.70
N GLY A 80 11.21 -4.54 4.82
CA GLY A 80 11.83 -3.96 3.62
C GLY A 80 11.86 -4.89 2.41
N SER A 81 10.87 -5.78 2.26
CA SER A 81 10.76 -6.68 1.11
C SER A 81 9.32 -6.82 0.61
N MET A 82 9.14 -7.09 -0.68
CA MET A 82 7.83 -7.36 -1.28
C MET A 82 7.79 -8.80 -1.76
N CYS A 83 6.98 -9.65 -1.10
CA CYS A 83 6.76 -11.03 -1.51
C CYS A 83 6.24 -11.13 -2.95
N SER A 84 6.62 -12.19 -3.67
CA SER A 84 6.16 -12.43 -5.04
C SER A 84 4.64 -12.58 -5.14
N GLU A 85 4.05 -11.96 -6.15
CA GLU A 85 2.61 -12.06 -6.47
C GLU A 85 1.70 -11.69 -5.29
N ARG A 86 2.13 -10.73 -4.46
CA ARG A 86 1.38 -10.25 -3.29
C ARG A 86 1.06 -8.77 -3.37
N THR A 87 0.00 -8.39 -2.67
CA THR A 87 -0.40 -7.00 -2.47
C THR A 87 -0.70 -6.73 -1.01
N VAL A 88 -0.34 -5.54 -0.56
CA VAL A 88 -0.60 -4.98 0.76
C VAL A 88 -1.26 -3.62 0.56
N TRP A 89 -2.37 -3.40 1.25
CA TRP A 89 -3.12 -2.16 1.29
C TRP A 89 -3.09 -1.59 2.69
N LEU A 90 -2.66 -0.34 2.81
CA LEU A 90 -2.54 0.38 4.07
C LEU A 90 -3.45 1.60 4.07
N LEU A 91 -3.99 1.93 5.23
CA LEU A 91 -4.83 3.10 5.43
C LEU A 91 -4.29 3.92 6.61
N ALA A 92 -3.91 5.17 6.34
CA ALA A 92 -3.61 6.14 7.38
C ALA A 92 -4.74 7.16 7.50
N GLY A 93 -5.00 7.63 8.73
CA GLY A 93 -5.96 8.71 8.99
C GLY A 93 -5.60 10.02 8.27
N ALA A 94 -6.52 10.97 8.29
CA ALA A 94 -6.20 12.33 7.85
C ALA A 94 -5.14 12.93 8.79
N ALA A 95 -4.11 13.53 8.21
CA ALA A 95 -3.14 14.36 8.92
C ALA A 95 -3.70 15.76 9.17
#